data_AF-M0ABS9-F1
#
_entry.id   AF-M0ABS9-F1
#
_cell.length_a   1.000
_cell.length_b   1.000
_cell.length_c   1.000
_cell.angle_alpha   90.00
_cell.angle_beta   90.00
_cell.angle_gamma   90.00
#
_symmetry.space_group_name_H-M   'P 1'
#
loop_
_entity.id
_entity.type
_entity.pdbx_description
1 polymer ?
#
loop_
_entity_poly.entity_id
_entity_poly.type
_entity_poly.pdbx_seq_one_letter_code
_entity_poly.pdbx_strand_id
1 'polypeptide(L)'
;MATDDTDPTEAVVGQASSSKEIDIETEYKGILLTAVIAISGAFLPWYTILGTSIRGFEGDGMISLIVAAIVLAIVWFSNNEKRLLLAGIIGGAIITFVGMYHITGVSAMGVYVTVFAGLGMLVAGGSGYRKLP
;
A
#
# COMPACT_ATOMS: atom_id res chain seq x y z
N MET A 1 -33.35 44.51 -45.50
CA MET A 1 -33.10 45.21 -44.23
C MET A 1 -33.86 44.42 -43.16
N ALA A 2 -33.21 43.36 -42.69
CA ALA A 2 -32.83 43.10 -41.28
C ALA A 2 -33.98 42.39 -40.51
N THR A 3 -34.04 41.05 -40.54
CA THR A 3 -33.53 40.07 -39.51
C THR A 3 -34.31 40.21 -38.19
N ASP A 4 -35.37 39.45 -37.95
CA ASP A 4 -35.42 38.08 -37.38
C ASP A 4 -34.42 37.85 -36.21
N ASP A 5 -34.79 38.34 -35.03
CA ASP A 5 -34.13 38.07 -33.75
C ASP A 5 -35.09 37.25 -32.87
N THR A 6 -35.21 35.96 -33.17
CA THR A 6 -35.57 34.99 -32.15
C THR A 6 -34.27 34.55 -31.49
N ASP A 7 -34.15 34.82 -30.19
CA ASP A 7 -33.04 34.39 -29.36
C ASP A 7 -33.48 33.14 -28.57
N PRO A 8 -33.12 31.93 -29.02
CA PRO A 8 -33.12 30.77 -28.16
C PRO A 8 -31.66 30.40 -27.91
N THR A 9 -31.10 30.61 -26.73
CA THR A 9 -30.15 29.69 -26.08
C THR A 9 -29.51 30.30 -24.83
N GLU A 10 -30.22 30.23 -23.70
CA GLU A 10 -29.52 29.87 -22.46
C GLU A 10 -29.66 28.36 -22.28
N ALA A 11 -28.98 27.63 -23.17
CA ALA A 11 -28.58 26.28 -22.85
C ALA A 11 -27.71 26.40 -21.60
N VAL A 12 -28.15 25.78 -20.51
CA VAL A 12 -27.37 25.54 -19.30
C VAL A 12 -26.17 24.69 -19.71
N VAL A 13 -25.12 25.37 -20.19
CA VAL A 13 -23.85 24.80 -20.61
C VAL A 13 -23.20 24.19 -19.37
N GLY A 14 -23.21 22.87 -19.34
CA GLY A 14 -22.18 22.08 -18.68
C GLY A 14 -22.04 22.31 -17.19
N GLN A 15 -22.95 21.71 -16.39
CA GLN A 15 -22.44 20.97 -15.24
C GLN A 15 -21.55 19.87 -15.79
N ALA A 16 -20.29 20.24 -16.05
CA ALA A 16 -19.21 19.30 -16.20
C ALA A 16 -19.28 18.40 -14.97
N SER A 17 -19.73 17.18 -15.21
CA SER A 17 -19.52 16.06 -14.31
C SER A 17 -18.04 16.08 -13.95
N SER A 18 -17.73 16.72 -12.82
CA SER A 18 -16.49 16.53 -12.10
C SER A 18 -16.56 15.11 -11.57
N SER A 19 -16.39 14.16 -12.49
CA SER A 19 -15.97 12.81 -12.16
C SER A 19 -14.66 13.02 -11.43
N LYS A 20 -14.72 12.97 -10.10
CA LYS A 20 -13.54 12.75 -9.25
C LYS A 20 -12.80 11.60 -9.90
N GLU A 21 -11.76 11.93 -10.65
CA GLU A 21 -10.77 10.96 -11.08
C GLU A 21 -10.26 10.39 -9.77
N ILE A 22 -10.67 9.16 -9.50
CA ILE A 22 -10.34 8.51 -8.25
C ILE A 22 -8.85 8.24 -8.36
N ASP A 23 -8.08 9.13 -7.72
CA ASP A 23 -6.63 9.08 -7.68
C ASP A 23 -6.24 7.83 -6.88
N ILE A 24 -6.20 6.67 -7.56
CA ILE A 24 -5.76 5.35 -7.06
C ILE A 24 -4.24 5.20 -7.24
N GLU A 25 -3.63 6.05 -8.06
CA GLU A 25 -2.20 6.03 -8.33
C GLU A 25 -1.39 6.25 -7.04
N THR A 26 -1.88 7.11 -6.15
CA THR A 26 -1.27 7.38 -4.85
C THR A 26 -1.25 6.14 -3.95
N GLU A 27 -2.36 5.40 -3.87
CA GLU A 27 -2.44 4.17 -3.09
C GLU A 27 -1.56 3.05 -3.65
N TYR A 28 -1.53 2.93 -4.98
CA TYR A 28 -0.66 1.97 -5.65
C TYR A 28 0.82 2.22 -5.32
N LYS A 29 1.26 3.48 -5.40
CA LYS A 29 2.61 3.89 -4.99
C LYS A 29 2.84 3.64 -3.51
N GLY A 30 1.84 3.84 -2.67
CA GLY A 30 1.88 3.54 -1.24
C GLY A 30 2.14 2.05 -0.96
N ILE A 31 1.42 1.15 -1.64
CA ILE A 31 1.61 -0.31 -1.50
C ILE A 31 3.00 -0.72 -1.99
N LEU A 32 3.46 -0.20 -3.13
CA LEU A 32 4.81 -0.49 -3.64
C LEU A 32 5.90 -0.02 -2.68
N LEU A 33 5.81 1.23 -2.22
CA LEU A 33 6.79 1.81 -1.31
C LEU A 33 6.87 0.99 -0.02
N THR A 34 5.72 0.67 0.56
CA THR A 34 5.66 -0.11 1.81
C THR A 34 6.12 -1.55 1.62
N ALA A 35 5.90 -2.17 0.46
CA ALA A 35 6.48 -3.47 0.13
C ALA A 35 8.02 -3.42 0.12
N VAL A 36 8.61 -2.39 -0.49
CA VAL A 36 10.07 -2.20 -0.52
C VAL A 36 10.63 -1.96 0.88
N ILE A 37 9.92 -1.18 1.71
CA ILE A 37 10.31 -0.94 3.11
C ILE A 37 10.23 -2.26 3.90
N ALA A 38 9.20 -3.09 3.70
CA ALA A 38 9.07 -4.39 4.37
C ALA A 38 10.24 -5.33 4.00
N ILE A 39 10.62 -5.38 2.72
CA ILE A 39 11.78 -6.15 2.24
C ILE A 39 13.05 -5.63 2.93
N SER A 40 13.24 -4.31 2.97
CA SER A 40 14.39 -3.69 3.63
C SER A 40 14.41 -4.00 5.15
N GLY A 41 13.24 -4.00 5.80
CA GLY A 41 13.05 -4.37 7.20
C GLY A 41 13.48 -5.81 7.52
N ALA A 42 13.30 -6.74 6.60
CA ALA A 42 13.74 -8.13 6.77
C ALA A 42 15.27 -8.29 6.78
N PHE A 43 16.02 -7.39 6.12
CA PHE A 43 17.49 -7.42 6.14
C PHE A 43 18.10 -6.71 7.36
N LEU A 44 17.31 -5.90 8.07
CA LEU A 44 17.75 -5.23 9.28
C LEU A 44 17.86 -6.20 10.47
N PRO A 45 18.61 -5.84 11.52
CA PRO A 45 18.61 -6.57 12.77
C PRO A 45 17.21 -6.65 13.37
N TRP A 46 16.75 -7.86 13.66
CA TRP A 46 15.47 -8.10 14.34
C TRP A 46 15.64 -8.32 15.82
N TYR A 47 16.75 -8.93 16.23
CA TYR A 47 17.06 -9.17 17.63
C TYR A 47 18.46 -8.66 17.93
N THR A 48 18.63 -8.07 19.10
CA THR A 48 19.96 -7.73 19.64
C THR A 48 20.09 -8.29 21.03
N ILE A 49 21.01 -9.24 21.20
CA ILE A 49 21.25 -9.92 22.48
C ILE A 49 22.75 -9.81 22.77
N LEU A 50 23.09 -9.16 23.89
CA LEU A 50 24.46 -9.02 24.39
C LEU A 50 25.47 -8.50 23.34
N GLY A 51 25.04 -7.61 22.45
CA GLY A 51 25.87 -7.00 21.41
C GLY A 51 25.94 -7.78 20.08
N THR A 52 25.32 -8.96 20.00
CA THR A 52 25.17 -9.71 18.75
C THR A 52 23.81 -9.41 18.13
N SER A 53 23.79 -9.01 16.86
CA SER A 53 22.59 -8.74 16.10
C SER A 53 22.23 -9.90 15.19
N ILE A 54 21.01 -10.44 15.34
CA ILE A 54 20.46 -11.47 14.44
C ILE A 54 19.62 -10.75 13.39
N ARG A 55 19.85 -11.06 12.11
CA ARG A 55 19.13 -10.44 11.00
C ARG A 55 17.76 -11.07 10.85
N GLY A 56 16.77 -10.29 10.41
CA GLY A 56 15.42 -10.80 10.20
C GLY A 56 15.33 -11.97 9.22
N PHE A 57 16.13 -11.96 8.15
CA PHE A 57 16.13 -13.02 7.14
C PHE A 57 16.57 -14.39 7.66
N GLU A 58 17.32 -14.44 8.77
CA GLU A 58 17.79 -15.69 9.38
C GLU A 58 16.69 -16.39 10.20
N GLY A 59 15.59 -15.70 10.49
CA GLY A 59 14.44 -16.23 11.21
C GLY A 59 13.12 -15.97 10.48
N ASP A 60 12.07 -15.67 11.24
CA ASP A 60 10.72 -15.48 10.70
C ASP A 60 10.55 -14.20 9.87
N GLY A 61 11.56 -13.32 9.84
CA GLY A 61 11.59 -12.19 8.90
C GLY A 61 11.61 -12.62 7.44
N MET A 62 12.04 -13.85 7.15
CA MET A 62 11.90 -14.46 5.82
C MET A 62 10.44 -14.54 5.36
N ILE A 63 9.49 -14.79 6.27
CA ILE A 63 8.06 -14.84 5.94
C ILE A 63 7.60 -13.46 5.46
N SER A 64 7.96 -12.41 6.19
CA SER A 64 7.62 -11.03 5.81
C SER A 64 8.23 -10.64 4.45
N LEU A 65 9.44 -11.11 4.16
CA LEU A 65 10.11 -10.90 2.87
C LEU A 65 9.39 -11.60 1.72
N ILE A 66 9.05 -12.89 1.89
CA ILE A 66 8.34 -13.67 0.87
C ILE A 66 6.97 -13.03 0.59
N VAL A 67 6.24 -12.66 1.63
CA VAL A 67 4.93 -12.01 1.49
C VAL A 67 5.07 -10.67 0.77
N ALA A 68 6.02 -9.83 1.16
CA ALA A 68 6.25 -8.55 0.51
C ALA A 68 6.64 -8.71 -0.97
N ALA A 69 7.46 -9.71 -1.30
CA ALA A 69 7.83 -10.02 -2.67
C ALA A 69 6.63 -10.51 -3.51
N ILE A 70 5.76 -11.35 -2.94
CA ILE A 70 4.52 -11.81 -3.61
C ILE A 70 3.59 -10.63 -3.85
N VAL A 71 3.38 -9.77 -2.86
CA VAL A 71 2.55 -8.57 -3.01
C VAL A 71 3.12 -7.69 -4.11
N LEU A 72 4.43 -7.42 -4.10
CA LEU A 72 5.09 -6.60 -5.12
C LEU A 72 4.95 -7.22 -6.51
N ALA A 73 5.07 -8.54 -6.65
CA ALA A 73 4.84 -9.23 -7.93
C ALA A 73 3.38 -9.10 -8.40
N ILE A 74 2.40 -9.30 -7.50
CA ILE A 74 0.98 -9.15 -7.84
C ILE A 74 0.69 -7.71 -8.26
N VAL A 75 1.24 -6.74 -7.52
CA VAL A 75 1.09 -5.31 -7.77
C VAL A 75 1.67 -4.94 -9.12
N TRP A 76 2.85 -5.44 -9.45
CA TRP A 76 3.54 -5.12 -10.70
C TRP A 76 2.93 -5.77 -11.95
N PHE A 77 2.42 -7.00 -11.85
CA PHE A 77 1.94 -7.76 -13.00
C PHE A 77 0.41 -7.77 -13.17
N SER A 78 -0.36 -7.34 -12.16
CA SER A 78 -1.82 -7.35 -12.25
C SER A 78 -2.35 -6.02 -12.75
N ASN A 79 -3.22 -6.06 -13.76
CA ASN A 79 -4.00 -4.88 -14.20
C ASN A 79 -5.34 -4.75 -13.45
N ASN A 80 -5.61 -5.62 -12.48
CA ASN A 80 -6.90 -5.63 -11.79
C ASN A 80 -6.80 -4.91 -10.44
N GLU A 81 -7.26 -3.67 -10.39
CA GLU A 81 -7.22 -2.78 -9.23
C GLU A 81 -7.80 -3.42 -7.96
N LYS A 82 -8.94 -4.14 -8.07
CA LYS A 82 -9.58 -4.83 -6.94
C LYS A 82 -8.64 -5.88 -6.32
N ARG A 83 -7.98 -6.68 -7.16
CA ARG A 83 -7.08 -7.74 -6.71
C ARG A 83 -5.80 -7.17 -6.08
N LEU A 84 -5.33 -6.06 -6.64
CA LEU A 84 -4.15 -5.34 -6.24
C LEU A 84 -4.29 -4.75 -4.83
N LEU A 85 -5.41 -4.05 -4.59
CA LEU A 85 -5.74 -3.48 -3.29
C LEU A 85 -5.99 -4.56 -2.25
N LEU A 86 -6.68 -5.65 -2.63
CA LEU A 86 -6.88 -6.80 -1.75
C LEU A 86 -5.54 -7.47 -1.39
N ALA A 87 -4.62 -7.60 -2.33
CA ALA A 87 -3.27 -8.13 -2.08
C ALA A 87 -2.49 -7.22 -1.11
N GLY A 88 -2.59 -5.90 -1.26
CA GLY A 88 -2.03 -4.94 -0.30
C GLY A 88 -2.61 -5.10 1.11
N ILE A 89 -3.93 -5.25 1.23
CA ILE A 89 -4.58 -5.45 2.55
C ILE A 89 -4.13 -6.77 3.19
N ILE A 90 -4.23 -7.88 2.45
CA ILE A 90 -3.89 -9.22 2.97
C ILE A 90 -2.39 -9.29 3.29
N GLY A 91 -1.55 -8.82 2.37
CA GLY A 91 -0.10 -8.77 2.55
C GLY A 91 0.31 -7.90 3.73
N GLY A 92 -0.25 -6.70 3.82
CA GLY A 92 -0.03 -5.77 4.94
C GLY A 92 -0.47 -6.36 6.27
N ALA A 93 -1.61 -7.06 6.33
CA ALA A 93 -2.07 -7.76 7.52
C ALA A 93 -1.05 -8.81 7.98
N ILE A 94 -0.63 -9.70 7.07
CA ILE A 94 0.32 -10.77 7.40
C ILE A 94 1.65 -10.18 7.87
N ILE A 95 2.21 -9.19 7.15
CA ILE A 95 3.47 -8.54 7.52
C ILE A 95 3.37 -7.88 8.89
N THR A 96 2.25 -7.22 9.18
CA THR A 96 2.00 -6.58 10.48
C THR A 96 1.94 -7.62 11.60
N PHE A 97 1.21 -8.72 11.40
CA PHE A 97 1.10 -9.79 12.40
C PHE A 97 2.46 -10.44 12.68
N VAL A 98 3.24 -10.74 11.65
CA VAL A 98 4.59 -11.32 11.79
C VAL A 98 5.49 -10.37 12.59
N GLY A 99 5.49 -9.08 12.23
CA GLY A 99 6.27 -8.07 12.93
C GLY A 99 5.83 -7.91 14.39
N MET A 100 4.51 -7.82 14.65
CA MET A 100 3.98 -7.70 16.01
C MET A 100 4.31 -8.90 16.89
N TYR A 101 4.28 -10.11 16.34
CA TYR A 101 4.64 -11.33 17.07
C TYR A 101 6.10 -11.30 17.56
N HIS A 102 6.97 -10.56 16.87
CA HIS A 102 8.40 -10.44 17.17
C HIS A 102 8.75 -9.26 18.09
N ILE A 103 7.78 -8.43 18.46
CA ILE A 103 8.00 -7.33 19.41
C ILE A 103 8.20 -7.92 20.81
N THR A 104 9.44 -7.88 21.29
CA THR A 104 9.85 -8.43 22.58
C THR A 104 10.86 -7.49 23.25
N GLY A 105 11.31 -7.78 24.48
CA GLY A 105 12.33 -6.95 25.14
C GLY A 105 13.68 -6.88 24.42
N VAL A 106 13.93 -7.75 23.44
CA VAL A 106 15.18 -7.83 22.67
C VAL A 106 14.99 -7.43 21.20
N SER A 107 13.83 -6.89 20.81
CA SER A 107 13.57 -6.49 19.44
C SER A 107 14.41 -5.27 19.02
N ALA A 108 14.94 -5.33 17.81
CA ALA A 108 15.75 -4.28 17.19
C ALA A 108 14.98 -3.57 16.07
N MET A 109 15.64 -2.60 15.43
CA MET A 109 15.02 -1.68 14.47
C MET A 109 14.25 -2.37 13.33
N GLY A 110 14.73 -3.53 12.87
CA GLY A 110 14.10 -4.26 11.75
C GLY A 110 12.67 -4.68 12.03
N VAL A 111 12.35 -5.12 13.24
CA VAL A 111 10.98 -5.52 13.62
C VAL A 111 10.03 -4.32 13.52
N TYR A 112 10.43 -3.16 14.04
CA TYR A 112 9.60 -1.95 13.98
C TYR A 112 9.39 -1.49 12.54
N VAL A 113 10.44 -1.50 11.71
CA VAL A 113 10.35 -1.15 10.29
C VAL A 113 9.36 -2.09 9.57
N THR A 114 9.43 -3.39 9.84
CA THR A 114 8.49 -4.37 9.26
C THR A 114 7.05 -4.11 9.70
N VAL A 115 6.81 -3.79 10.98
CA VAL A 115 5.46 -3.46 11.48
C VAL A 115 4.92 -2.19 10.83
N PHE A 116 5.71 -1.11 10.77
CA PHE A 116 5.29 0.13 10.14
C PHE A 116 5.06 -0.03 8.63
N ALA A 117 5.86 -0.86 7.97
CA ALA A 117 5.66 -1.19 6.57
C ALA A 117 4.32 -1.95 6.36
N GLY A 118 4.04 -2.95 7.19
CA GLY A 118 2.78 -3.69 7.14
C GLY A 118 1.56 -2.79 7.39
N LEU A 119 1.63 -1.90 8.38
CA LEU A 119 0.58 -0.93 8.68
C LEU A 119 0.40 0.08 7.53
N GLY A 120 1.49 0.61 6.98
CA GLY A 120 1.43 1.50 5.82
C GLY A 120 0.76 0.83 4.63
N MET A 121 1.08 -0.44 4.39
CA MET A 121 0.49 -1.23 3.31
C MET A 121 -1.00 -1.48 3.54
N LEU A 122 -1.42 -1.76 4.79
CA LEU A 122 -2.83 -1.89 5.17
C LEU A 122 -3.60 -0.60 4.94
N VAL A 123 -3.03 0.54 5.33
CA VAL A 123 -3.66 1.85 5.14
C VAL A 123 -3.81 2.17 3.66
N ALA A 124 -2.75 1.97 2.86
CA ALA A 124 -2.78 2.21 1.42
C ALA A 124 -3.76 1.28 0.68
N GLY A 125 -3.74 -0.02 1.00
CA GLY A 125 -4.68 -0.99 0.42
C GLY A 125 -6.12 -0.72 0.84
N GLY A 126 -6.36 -0.41 2.12
CA GLY A 126 -7.68 -0.13 2.67
C GLY A 126 -8.29 1.18 2.15
N SER A 127 -7.50 2.25 2.05
CA SER A 127 -7.96 3.52 1.50
C SER A 127 -8.32 3.39 0.03
N GLY A 128 -7.52 2.66 -0.75
CA GLY A 128 -7.79 2.42 -2.16
C GLY A 128 -9.01 1.52 -2.37
N TYR A 129 -9.19 0.50 -1.53
CA TYR A 129 -10.36 -0.39 -1.63
C TYR A 129 -11.68 0.34 -1.42
N ARG A 130 -11.74 1.29 -0.48
CA ARG A 130 -12.94 2.12 -0.24
C ARG A 130 -13.31 3.01 -1.42
N LYS A 131 -12.32 3.37 -2.25
CA LYS A 131 -12.50 4.24 -3.41
C LYS A 131 -13.06 3.50 -4.63
N LEU A 132 -13.04 2.17 -4.65
CA LEU A 132 -13.55 1.39 -5.76
C LEU A 132 -15.10 1.36 -5.77
N PRO A 133 -15.74 1.46 -6.96
CA PRO A 133 -17.18 1.31 -7.12
C PRO A 133 -17.68 -0.15 -6.98
#